data_AF-A0A2V8IKI3-F1
#
_entry.id   AF-A0A2V8IKI3-F1
#
_cell.length_a   1.000
_cell.length_b   1.000
_cell.length_c   1.000
_cell.angle_alpha   90.00
_cell.angle_beta   90.00
_cell.angle_gamma   90.00
#
_symmetry.space_group_name_H-M   'P 1'
#
loop_
_entity.id
_entity.type
_entity.pdbx_description
1 polymer ?
#
loop_
_entity_poly.entity_id
_entity_poly.type
_entity_poly.pdbx_seq_one_letter_code
_entity_poly.pdbx_strand_id
1 'polypeptide(L)'
;MRSRVFYAGAEGGAESRRDAHGADVEGAVGARDWTRCDGRAHLGDRVRPENPRTFYVATGHGGLMKTTDSGAIVLVTDREGTVRLHRRSCRGAIQFEGRLARHGEANDMEYFRMHTIRALVAASLAAFVLASFACSRKEEPAASASQPASTAAQPAASPAPAPASAAQPSTALPAPAVPLASLPKIDPQRVLQHIKVMSSNKFEGRAPGTNGEELSVAYIETQFQDLKLKPGNPDGTFVQKVPLVGITATNTRPLTFVKGSQALGLKWKDDVVAWTKHVADSASIAKSDVIFAGYGVEAPEFNWNDFKDVEVKGKTIVVLVNDPPVPDPADAAKLDPRTFGGKAMTYYGRWTYKFEEGARKGAAAVLIVHEAERAGYPFSVVQGNLNEKFDIVTPDKNMGRVNIEGWITTEAARKLFALGGQDYDALKKKAVSRDFTPVPLSVQATMSIANKLRTIESRNVVAKLEGSDPALKDEYVAYSAHWDHLGVGAPVKGDSIYNGARGRSPR
;
A
#
# COMPACT_ATOMS: atom_id res chain seq x y z
N MET A 1 -10.35 -25.89 -29.37
CA MET A 1 -8.94 -25.72 -29.82
C MET A 1 -8.47 -24.32 -29.46
N ARG A 2 -7.21 -24.20 -29.01
CA ARG A 2 -6.34 -23.00 -28.93
C ARG A 2 -6.99 -21.61 -29.06
N SER A 3 -7.06 -20.87 -27.95
CA SER A 3 -7.12 -19.40 -27.97
C SER A 3 -5.78 -18.85 -28.50
N ARG A 4 -5.76 -18.41 -29.76
CA ARG A 4 -4.70 -17.54 -30.29
C ARG A 4 -5.12 -16.09 -30.02
N VAL A 5 -4.31 -15.32 -29.29
CA VAL A 5 -4.42 -13.87 -29.28
C VAL A 5 -3.39 -13.33 -30.26
N PHE A 6 -3.86 -12.72 -31.34
CA PHE A 6 -3.02 -12.01 -32.28
C PHE A 6 -2.78 -10.59 -31.76
N TYR A 7 -1.53 -10.13 -31.80
CA TYR A 7 -1.22 -8.70 -31.79
C TYR A 7 -1.20 -8.21 -33.23
N ALA A 8 -1.94 -7.13 -33.51
CA ALA A 8 -1.83 -6.38 -34.75
C ALA A 8 -1.63 -4.90 -34.38
N GLY A 9 -0.39 -4.42 -34.50
CA GLY A 9 -0.11 -3.00 -34.51
C GLY A 9 -0.40 -2.45 -35.91
N ALA A 10 -0.96 -1.25 -36.00
CA ALA A 10 -1.19 -0.55 -37.25
C ALA A 10 -0.47 0.79 -37.23
N GLU A 11 0.69 0.84 -37.89
CA GLU A 11 1.24 2.09 -38.39
C GLU A 11 1.05 2.11 -39.91
N GLY A 12 0.47 3.20 -40.42
CA GLY A 12 0.35 3.48 -41.83
C GLY A 12 1.17 4.72 -42.16
N GLY A 13 2.30 4.53 -42.85
CA GLY A 13 3.21 5.60 -43.24
C GLY A 13 4.26 5.03 -44.18
N ALA A 14 4.05 5.19 -45.49
CA ALA A 14 4.93 4.61 -46.49
C ALA A 14 6.18 5.47 -46.69
N GLU A 15 7.35 4.85 -46.64
CA GLU A 15 8.52 5.36 -47.36
C GLU A 15 9.30 4.19 -47.99
N SER A 16 9.78 4.41 -49.21
CA SER A 16 10.31 3.36 -50.07
C SER A 16 11.84 3.28 -50.02
N ARG A 17 12.38 2.06 -49.95
CA ARG A 17 13.65 1.68 -50.60
C ARG A 17 13.81 0.16 -50.70
N ARG A 18 14.08 -0.29 -51.93
CA ARG A 18 14.66 -1.60 -52.25
C ARG A 18 16.21 -1.47 -52.28
N ASP A 19 17.04 -2.47 -52.53
CA ASP A 19 16.89 -3.95 -52.66
C ASP A 19 17.76 -4.59 -51.51
N ALA A 20 18.19 -5.86 -51.41
CA ALA A 20 18.26 -7.02 -52.32
C ALA A 20 18.37 -8.35 -51.52
N HIS A 21 18.82 -9.42 -52.19
CA HIS A 21 19.18 -10.76 -51.66
C HIS A 21 18.05 -11.55 -50.97
N GLY A 22 17.17 -12.11 -51.80
CA GLY A 22 16.25 -13.18 -51.37
C GLY A 22 16.93 -14.56 -51.37
N ALA A 23 16.53 -15.40 -50.41
CA ALA A 23 16.64 -16.85 -50.44
C ALA A 23 15.57 -17.44 -49.51
N ASP A 24 14.63 -18.22 -50.06
CA ASP A 24 13.65 -18.98 -49.29
C ASP A 24 14.26 -20.27 -48.74
N VAL A 25 13.99 -20.60 -47.47
CA VAL A 25 14.18 -21.95 -46.92
C VAL A 25 13.03 -22.26 -45.96
N GLU A 26 12.19 -23.24 -46.30
CA GLU A 26 11.19 -23.79 -45.39
C GLU A 26 11.84 -24.65 -44.30
N GLY A 27 11.34 -24.55 -43.07
CA GLY A 27 11.81 -25.36 -41.93
C GLY A 27 10.65 -25.74 -40.99
N ALA A 28 10.11 -26.94 -41.15
CA ALA A 28 9.00 -27.44 -40.34
C ALA A 28 9.44 -27.81 -38.91
N VAL A 29 8.59 -27.52 -37.91
CA VAL A 29 8.76 -28.00 -36.53
C VAL A 29 7.48 -28.70 -36.06
N GLY A 30 7.62 -29.98 -35.69
CA GLY A 30 6.51 -30.88 -35.40
C GLY A 30 5.83 -30.67 -34.04
N ALA A 31 4.62 -31.21 -33.91
CA ALA A 31 3.86 -31.22 -32.66
C ALA A 31 4.33 -32.33 -31.70
N ARG A 32 4.22 -32.08 -30.40
CA ARG A 32 4.18 -33.12 -29.35
C ARG A 32 3.09 -32.81 -28.33
N ASP A 33 2.54 -33.88 -27.75
CA ASP A 33 1.27 -33.89 -27.01
C ASP A 33 1.34 -33.28 -25.60
N TRP A 34 0.15 -32.93 -25.09
CA TRP A 34 -0.07 -32.52 -23.71
C TRP A 34 -0.85 -33.60 -22.95
N THR A 35 -0.26 -34.14 -21.88
CA THR A 35 -0.85 -35.19 -21.07
C THR A 35 -1.86 -34.63 -20.06
N ARG A 36 -2.94 -35.41 -19.83
CA ARG A 36 -4.03 -35.15 -18.88
C ARG A 36 -3.64 -35.59 -17.46
N CYS A 37 -3.95 -34.77 -16.46
CA CYS A 37 -3.78 -35.13 -15.04
C CYS A 37 -5.14 -35.25 -14.33
N ASP A 38 -5.59 -36.48 -14.12
CA ASP A 38 -6.59 -36.88 -13.12
C ASP A 38 -5.84 -37.36 -11.85
N GLY A 39 -6.30 -37.03 -10.65
CA GLY A 39 -5.63 -37.46 -9.40
C GLY A 39 -6.36 -37.06 -8.11
N ARG A 40 -6.81 -38.06 -7.33
CA ARG A 40 -7.46 -37.88 -6.01
C ARG A 40 -6.43 -37.91 -4.89
N ALA A 41 -6.70 -37.24 -3.77
CA ALA A 41 -6.03 -37.45 -2.49
C ALA A 41 -7.04 -37.26 -1.32
N HIS A 42 -6.73 -37.87 -0.17
CA HIS A 42 -7.71 -38.31 0.84
C HIS A 42 -8.16 -37.25 1.87
N LEU A 43 -9.29 -37.54 2.54
CA LEU A 43 -9.71 -36.87 3.78
C LEU A 43 -8.74 -37.18 4.94
N GLY A 44 -8.54 -36.18 5.81
CA GLY A 44 -7.91 -36.30 7.12
C GLY A 44 -8.33 -35.14 8.03
N ASP A 45 -9.33 -35.42 8.88
CA ASP A 45 -9.82 -34.67 10.04
C ASP A 45 -10.21 -33.17 9.99
N ARG A 46 -11.27 -32.88 10.76
CA ARG A 46 -11.97 -31.60 10.81
C ARG A 46 -11.44 -30.73 11.96
N VAL A 47 -10.88 -29.58 11.65
CA VAL A 47 -10.96 -28.40 12.52
C VAL A 47 -11.97 -27.44 11.91
N ARG A 48 -13.04 -27.10 12.63
CA ARG A 48 -13.99 -26.05 12.22
C ARG A 48 -13.41 -24.67 12.55
N PRO A 49 -13.26 -23.75 11.59
CA PRO A 49 -13.12 -22.34 11.89
C PRO A 49 -14.50 -21.67 11.90
N GLU A 50 -15.02 -21.37 13.09
CA GLU A 50 -16.23 -20.54 13.24
C GLU A 50 -15.87 -19.04 13.07
N ASN A 51 -15.58 -18.63 11.83
CA ASN A 51 -15.76 -17.25 11.36
C ASN A 51 -15.56 -17.15 9.83
N PRO A 52 -16.45 -16.50 9.06
CA PRO A 52 -16.25 -16.33 7.62
C PRO A 52 -15.21 -15.24 7.30
N ARG A 53 -14.19 -15.66 6.54
CA ARG A 53 -13.46 -14.90 5.50
C ARG A 53 -13.45 -13.37 5.66
N THR A 54 -12.47 -12.84 6.37
CA THR A 54 -12.09 -11.42 6.30
C THR A 54 -10.80 -11.28 5.49
N PHE A 55 -10.77 -10.37 4.52
CA PHE A 55 -9.55 -9.99 3.81
C PHE A 55 -9.14 -8.54 4.12
N TYR A 56 -7.84 -8.29 4.05
CA TYR A 56 -7.21 -7.00 4.32
C TYR A 56 -6.40 -6.58 3.10
N VAL A 57 -6.75 -5.45 2.48
CA VAL A 57 -6.01 -4.86 1.36
C VAL A 57 -5.14 -3.72 1.90
N ALA A 58 -3.82 -3.89 1.85
CA ALA A 58 -2.87 -2.85 2.23
C ALA A 58 -2.55 -1.92 1.05
N THR A 59 -2.93 -0.64 1.16
CA THR A 59 -2.46 0.40 0.23
C THR A 59 -1.11 0.95 0.68
N GLY A 60 -0.36 1.58 -0.23
CA GLY A 60 1.10 1.74 -0.14
C GLY A 60 1.68 2.49 1.07
N HIS A 61 0.86 3.13 1.91
CA HIS A 61 1.25 3.80 3.17
C HIS A 61 0.40 3.39 4.39
N GLY A 62 -0.08 2.14 4.42
CA GLY A 62 -0.63 1.53 5.65
C GLY A 62 -2.15 1.64 5.83
N GLY A 63 -2.88 2.15 4.84
CA GLY A 63 -4.34 2.04 4.79
C GLY A 63 -4.76 0.58 4.58
N LEU A 64 -5.55 0.04 5.52
CA LEU A 64 -6.04 -1.33 5.50
C LEU A 64 -7.53 -1.32 5.16
N MET A 65 -7.91 -1.74 3.95
CA MET A 65 -9.32 -1.86 3.55
C MET A 65 -9.82 -3.27 3.91
N LYS A 66 -10.88 -3.36 4.71
CA LYS A 66 -11.52 -4.62 5.10
C LYS A 66 -12.58 -5.00 4.06
N THR A 67 -12.46 -6.17 3.46
CA THR A 67 -13.50 -6.74 2.57
C THR A 67 -13.95 -8.11 3.06
N THR A 68 -15.24 -8.39 2.90
CA THR A 68 -15.91 -9.61 3.39
C THR A 68 -16.06 -10.71 2.34
N ASP A 69 -15.95 -10.36 1.05
CA ASP A 69 -16.43 -11.21 -0.02
C ASP A 69 -15.30 -11.80 -0.87
N SER A 70 -15.38 -13.11 -1.08
CA SER A 70 -14.41 -13.88 -1.87
C SER A 70 -14.64 -13.73 -3.37
N GLY A 71 -14.42 -12.52 -3.88
CA GLY A 71 -14.53 -12.17 -5.31
C GLY A 71 -13.80 -10.91 -5.75
N ALA A 72 -13.22 -10.12 -4.82
CA ALA A 72 -12.66 -8.82 -5.14
C ALA A 72 -11.41 -8.88 -6.06
N ILE A 73 -11.46 -8.13 -7.17
CA ILE A 73 -10.32 -7.77 -8.00
C ILE A 73 -9.87 -6.36 -7.58
N VAL A 74 -8.64 -6.24 -7.09
CA VAL A 74 -8.09 -4.94 -6.67
C VAL A 74 -7.25 -4.36 -7.79
N LEU A 75 -7.55 -3.11 -8.16
CA LEU A 75 -6.76 -2.28 -9.06
C LEU A 75 -6.01 -1.22 -8.24
N VAL A 76 -4.71 -1.43 -8.03
CA VAL A 76 -3.85 -0.44 -7.39
C VAL A 76 -3.08 0.32 -8.46
N THR A 77 -3.25 1.64 -8.52
CA THR A 77 -2.36 2.55 -9.27
C THR A 77 -1.17 2.93 -8.40
N ASP A 78 0.05 2.60 -8.82
CA ASP A 78 1.26 3.09 -8.16
C ASP A 78 1.62 4.53 -8.57
N ARG A 79 2.70 5.06 -7.98
CA ARG A 79 3.16 6.46 -8.16
C ARG A 79 3.55 6.82 -9.60
N GLU A 80 3.62 5.84 -10.49
CA GLU A 80 3.99 6.01 -11.91
C GLU A 80 2.78 5.78 -12.85
N GLY A 81 1.59 5.53 -12.29
CA GLY A 81 0.37 5.26 -13.05
C GLY A 81 0.24 3.81 -13.52
N THR A 82 1.06 2.88 -13.02
CA THR A 82 0.94 1.46 -13.35
C THR A 82 -0.26 0.87 -12.61
N VAL A 83 -1.24 0.35 -13.35
CA VAL A 83 -2.39 -0.38 -12.80
C VAL A 83 -1.98 -1.84 -12.58
N ARG A 84 -2.04 -2.31 -11.33
CA ARG A 84 -1.75 -3.71 -10.98
C ARG A 84 -3.04 -4.46 -10.67
N LEU A 85 -3.25 -5.58 -11.35
CA LEU A 85 -4.40 -6.48 -11.18
C LEU A 85 -4.04 -7.60 -10.19
N HIS A 86 -4.74 -7.67 -9.06
CA HIS A 86 -4.58 -8.77 -8.10
C HIS A 86 -5.81 -9.67 -8.07
N ARG A 87 -5.63 -10.97 -8.41
CA ARG A 87 -6.64 -12.03 -8.25
C ARG A 87 -6.00 -13.23 -7.54
N ARG A 88 -6.61 -13.70 -6.45
CA ARG A 88 -6.27 -14.99 -5.83
C ARG A 88 -7.32 -16.02 -6.23
N SER A 89 -6.90 -17.03 -6.99
CA SER A 89 -7.65 -18.27 -7.16
C SER A 89 -7.47 -19.14 -5.90
N CYS A 90 -8.35 -20.11 -5.67
CA CYS A 90 -8.16 -21.15 -4.66
C CYS A 90 -7.12 -22.21 -5.08
N ARG A 91 -5.93 -21.74 -5.50
CA ARG A 91 -4.63 -22.41 -5.69
C ARG A 91 -3.69 -21.39 -6.35
N GLY A 92 -2.76 -20.82 -5.58
CA GLY A 92 -1.76 -19.86 -6.07
C GLY A 92 -2.30 -18.45 -6.38
N ALA A 93 -1.40 -17.46 -6.28
CA ALA A 93 -1.62 -16.15 -6.90
C ALA A 93 -1.14 -16.21 -8.35
N ILE A 94 -1.91 -15.64 -9.28
CA ILE A 94 -1.49 -15.49 -10.68
C ILE A 94 -1.43 -14.01 -10.98
N GLN A 95 -0.23 -13.51 -11.27
CA GLN A 95 0.03 -12.12 -11.64
C GLN A 95 -0.07 -11.98 -13.16
N PHE A 96 -0.82 -10.99 -13.63
CA PHE A 96 -0.88 -10.60 -15.03
C PHE A 96 -0.45 -9.14 -15.15
N GLU A 97 0.52 -8.88 -16.03
CA GLU A 97 1.02 -7.53 -16.32
C GLU A 97 0.69 -7.16 -17.77
N GLY A 98 0.17 -5.95 -17.96
CA GLY A 98 -0.09 -5.36 -19.27
C GLY A 98 0.34 -3.90 -19.26
N ARG A 99 1.21 -3.51 -20.19
CA ARG A 99 1.77 -2.16 -20.27
C ARG A 99 1.12 -1.37 -21.40
N LEU A 100 0.49 -0.25 -21.09
CA LEU A 100 0.10 0.75 -22.08
C LEU A 100 1.34 1.57 -22.45
N ALA A 101 1.84 1.41 -23.67
CA ALA A 101 2.95 2.20 -24.18
C ALA A 101 2.48 3.62 -24.57
N ARG A 102 3.31 4.63 -24.28
CA ARG A 102 3.28 5.93 -24.97
C ARG A 102 4.52 6.02 -25.84
N HIS A 103 4.34 6.38 -27.11
CA HIS A 103 5.43 6.74 -28.02
C HIS A 103 5.81 8.22 -27.83
N GLY A 104 7.11 8.51 -28.00
CA GLY A 104 7.68 9.79 -28.45
C GLY A 104 7.42 11.08 -27.64
N GLU A 105 8.36 12.00 -27.45
CA GLU A 105 9.80 12.02 -27.72
C GLU A 105 10.47 12.84 -26.60
N ALA A 106 11.79 12.73 -26.46
CA ALA A 106 12.57 13.65 -25.63
C ALA A 106 13.39 14.53 -26.56
N ASN A 107 13.32 15.86 -26.38
CA ASN A 107 14.48 16.76 -26.45
C ASN A 107 14.16 18.20 -26.04
N ASP A 108 15.25 18.89 -25.75
CA ASP A 108 15.49 20.34 -25.69
C ASP A 108 14.97 21.21 -24.53
N MET A 109 15.95 21.97 -24.03
CA MET A 109 15.80 23.10 -23.12
C MET A 109 15.61 24.40 -23.91
N GLU A 110 15.27 25.44 -23.14
CA GLU A 110 15.46 26.87 -23.44
C GLU A 110 14.29 27.61 -24.15
N TYR A 111 14.29 28.94 -23.94
CA TYR A 111 13.40 29.96 -24.49
C TYR A 111 11.88 29.88 -24.23
N PHE A 112 11.42 30.65 -23.23
CA PHE A 112 10.80 31.93 -23.54
C PHE A 112 10.89 32.94 -22.37
N ARG A 113 11.33 34.17 -22.68
CA ARG A 113 11.30 35.36 -21.79
C ARG A 113 10.20 36.33 -22.31
N MET A 114 9.89 37.35 -21.50
CA MET A 114 8.98 38.48 -21.79
C MET A 114 7.49 38.22 -21.52
N HIS A 115 6.69 39.15 -21.00
CA HIS A 115 6.99 40.44 -20.33
C HIS A 115 5.80 40.87 -19.42
N THR A 116 6.07 41.80 -18.50
CA THR A 116 5.16 42.71 -17.76
C THR A 116 3.63 42.64 -17.97
N ILE A 117 2.88 42.63 -16.86
CA ILE A 117 2.12 43.80 -16.35
C ILE A 117 1.81 43.58 -14.85
N ARG A 118 1.76 44.68 -14.08
CA ARG A 118 1.48 44.73 -12.63
C ARG A 118 0.50 45.88 -12.37
N ALA A 119 -0.26 45.81 -11.27
CA ALA A 119 -1.06 46.89 -10.66
C ALA A 119 -2.39 47.26 -11.40
N LEU A 120 -3.48 47.77 -10.80
CA LEU A 120 -3.89 48.20 -9.43
C LEU A 120 -5.40 47.82 -9.24
N VAL A 121 -5.90 47.24 -8.12
CA VAL A 121 -6.31 47.80 -6.78
C VAL A 121 -7.76 48.30 -6.65
N ALA A 122 -8.51 47.69 -5.70
CA ALA A 122 -9.68 48.17 -4.90
C ALA A 122 -10.95 48.70 -5.64
N ALA A 123 -12.14 48.93 -5.04
CA ALA A 123 -12.65 48.85 -3.66
C ALA A 123 -14.19 48.55 -3.70
N SER A 124 -14.79 47.71 -2.84
CA SER A 124 -15.52 48.06 -1.59
C SER A 124 -17.04 48.35 -1.67
N LEU A 125 -17.85 47.63 -0.84
CA LEU A 125 -19.07 48.07 -0.08
C LEU A 125 -20.33 48.56 -0.87
N ALA A 126 -21.60 48.44 -0.44
CA ALA A 126 -22.25 47.78 0.71
C ALA A 126 -23.79 47.53 0.49
N ALA A 127 -24.37 46.70 1.38
CA ALA A 127 -25.76 46.51 1.88
C ALA A 127 -27.02 47.23 1.31
N PHE A 128 -28.18 46.54 1.42
CA PHE A 128 -29.58 46.94 1.77
C PHE A 128 -30.61 45.95 1.11
N VAL A 129 -31.82 45.60 1.60
CA VAL A 129 -32.36 45.44 2.98
C VAL A 129 -33.67 44.57 2.96
N LEU A 130 -34.43 44.48 4.08
CA LEU A 130 -35.64 43.66 4.36
C LEU A 130 -36.94 43.94 3.55
N ALA A 131 -37.76 42.89 3.35
CA ALA A 131 -39.14 42.67 3.91
C ALA A 131 -39.89 41.58 3.09
N SER A 132 -40.38 40.43 3.56
CA SER A 132 -41.29 40.07 4.69
C SER A 132 -42.79 40.30 4.43
N PHE A 133 -43.57 39.20 4.30
CA PHE A 133 -44.96 38.92 4.77
C PHE A 133 -45.33 37.52 4.19
N ALA A 134 -45.50 36.42 4.95
CA ALA A 134 -46.66 35.99 5.77
C ALA A 134 -47.98 35.92 4.95
N CYS A 135 -48.93 34.97 5.11
CA CYS A 135 -49.14 33.86 6.06
C CYS A 135 -50.24 32.91 5.46
N SER A 136 -50.74 31.78 6.00
CA SER A 136 -50.54 31.01 7.26
C SER A 136 -51.22 29.61 7.15
N ARG A 137 -50.79 28.62 7.97
CA ARG A 137 -51.63 27.52 8.56
C ARG A 137 -52.21 26.43 7.61
N LYS A 138 -52.57 25.20 8.05
CA LYS A 138 -52.76 24.61 9.41
C LYS A 138 -52.74 23.07 9.41
N GLU A 139 -52.52 22.48 10.60
CA GLU A 139 -53.07 21.22 11.15
C GLU A 139 -52.73 19.83 10.55
N GLU A 140 -51.89 19.07 11.29
CA GLU A 140 -52.16 17.65 11.62
C GLU A 140 -53.41 17.54 12.55
N PRO A 141 -54.02 16.35 12.70
CA PRO A 141 -53.65 15.50 13.86
C PRO A 141 -53.62 13.98 13.59
N ALA A 142 -53.08 13.24 14.57
CA ALA A 142 -52.90 11.78 14.53
C ALA A 142 -54.05 10.97 15.18
N ALA A 143 -54.23 9.71 14.72
CA ALA A 143 -54.84 8.56 15.40
C ALA A 143 -54.53 7.30 14.55
N SER A 144 -53.99 6.16 15.02
CA SER A 144 -54.30 5.26 16.14
C SER A 144 -55.14 4.04 15.71
N ALA A 145 -54.80 2.85 16.24
CA ALA A 145 -55.50 1.55 16.15
C ALA A 145 -55.57 0.87 14.76
N SER A 146 -55.68 -0.46 14.60
CA SER A 146 -55.40 -1.62 15.49
C SER A 146 -55.39 -2.91 14.65
N GLN A 147 -54.80 -4.01 15.14
CA GLN A 147 -54.91 -5.34 14.50
C GLN A 147 -56.35 -5.92 14.58
N PRO A 148 -56.65 -7.04 13.91
CA PRO A 148 -56.37 -8.34 14.54
C PRO A 148 -55.72 -9.39 13.63
N ALA A 149 -55.08 -10.38 14.26
CA ALA A 149 -54.68 -11.63 13.61
C ALA A 149 -55.90 -12.53 13.35
N SER A 150 -55.82 -13.39 12.33
CA SER A 150 -56.76 -14.49 12.10
C SER A 150 -56.01 -15.81 11.97
N THR A 151 -56.54 -16.85 12.62
CA THR A 151 -55.93 -18.16 12.82
C THR A 151 -56.14 -19.13 11.65
N ALA A 152 -55.09 -19.92 11.40
CA ALA A 152 -55.09 -21.33 10.95
C ALA A 152 -56.25 -21.88 10.08
N ALA A 153 -55.89 -22.30 8.87
CA ALA A 153 -56.49 -23.47 8.22
C ALA A 153 -55.41 -24.22 7.41
N GLN A 154 -55.14 -25.48 7.74
CA GLN A 154 -54.40 -26.40 6.87
C GLN A 154 -55.37 -27.08 5.89
N PRO A 155 -55.03 -27.15 4.59
CA PRO A 155 -55.57 -28.18 3.71
C PRO A 155 -54.51 -29.20 3.29
N ALA A 156 -54.94 -30.46 3.29
CA ALA A 156 -54.45 -31.67 2.60
C ALA A 156 -53.06 -31.69 1.93
N ALA A 157 -52.33 -32.79 2.17
CA ALA A 157 -51.09 -33.11 1.48
C ALA A 157 -51.30 -33.36 -0.03
N SER A 158 -50.59 -32.58 -0.86
CA SER A 158 -50.40 -32.85 -2.29
C SER A 158 -49.22 -33.82 -2.50
N PRO A 159 -49.23 -34.64 -3.57
CA PRO A 159 -48.16 -35.59 -3.85
C PRO A 159 -46.83 -34.89 -4.18
N ALA A 160 -45.73 -35.58 -3.90
CA ALA A 160 -44.37 -35.05 -4.07
C ALA A 160 -44.10 -34.62 -5.53
N PRO A 161 -43.47 -33.45 -5.76
CA PRO A 161 -43.08 -33.03 -7.10
C PRO A 161 -41.99 -33.96 -7.65
N ALA A 162 -42.11 -34.30 -8.94
CA ALA A 162 -41.06 -35.02 -9.67
C ALA A 162 -39.72 -34.24 -9.59
N PRO A 163 -38.56 -34.94 -9.61
CA PRO A 163 -37.26 -34.28 -9.51
C PRO A 163 -37.11 -33.23 -10.62
N ALA A 164 -36.91 -31.98 -10.22
CA ALA A 164 -36.74 -30.87 -11.15
C ALA A 164 -35.56 -31.15 -12.07
N SER A 165 -35.80 -31.15 -13.37
CA SER A 165 -34.72 -31.22 -14.38
C SER A 165 -33.74 -30.09 -14.11
N ALA A 166 -32.46 -30.43 -13.92
CA ALA A 166 -31.43 -29.45 -13.66
C ALA A 166 -31.28 -28.54 -14.89
N ALA A 167 -31.84 -27.34 -14.81
CA ALA A 167 -31.70 -26.33 -15.84
C ALA A 167 -30.21 -26.07 -16.09
N GLN A 168 -29.75 -26.33 -17.31
CA GLN A 168 -28.37 -26.03 -17.68
C GLN A 168 -28.11 -24.54 -17.46
N PRO A 169 -26.94 -24.15 -16.91
CA PRO A 169 -26.61 -22.75 -16.71
C PRO A 169 -26.62 -22.06 -18.08
N SER A 170 -27.55 -21.11 -18.24
CA SER A 170 -27.67 -20.30 -19.45
C SER A 170 -26.35 -19.58 -19.68
N THR A 171 -25.65 -19.95 -20.75
CA THR A 171 -24.46 -19.23 -21.21
C THR A 171 -24.91 -17.91 -21.84
N ALA A 172 -25.21 -16.93 -20.98
CA ALA A 172 -25.35 -15.55 -21.41
C ALA A 172 -24.08 -15.15 -22.16
N LEU A 173 -24.23 -14.69 -23.40
CA LEU A 173 -23.11 -14.17 -24.17
C LEU A 173 -22.52 -12.97 -23.40
N PRO A 174 -21.18 -12.89 -23.23
CA PRO A 174 -20.58 -11.76 -22.53
C PRO A 174 -20.96 -10.46 -23.25
N ALA A 175 -21.40 -9.47 -22.48
CA ALA A 175 -21.78 -8.17 -23.03
C ALA A 175 -20.64 -7.58 -23.88
N PRO A 176 -20.93 -6.95 -25.04
CA PRO A 176 -19.90 -6.42 -25.91
C PRO A 176 -19.07 -5.38 -25.17
N ALA A 177 -17.75 -5.57 -25.16
CA ALA A 177 -16.83 -4.66 -24.48
C ALA A 177 -16.89 -3.27 -25.12
N VAL A 178 -17.20 -2.25 -24.30
CA VAL A 178 -17.22 -0.85 -24.73
C VAL A 178 -15.81 -0.45 -25.18
N PRO A 179 -15.59 -0.02 -26.44
CA PRO A 179 -14.27 0.37 -26.91
C PRO A 179 -13.73 1.56 -26.09
N LEU A 180 -12.48 1.51 -25.65
CA LEU A 180 -11.83 2.61 -24.91
C LEU A 180 -11.95 3.98 -25.62
N ALA A 181 -11.92 3.99 -26.96
CA ALA A 181 -12.08 5.19 -27.78
C ALA A 181 -13.50 5.81 -27.75
N SER A 182 -14.50 5.06 -27.27
CA SER A 182 -15.89 5.53 -27.09
C SER A 182 -16.16 6.07 -25.67
N LEU A 183 -15.21 5.94 -24.74
CA LEU A 183 -15.33 6.54 -23.42
C LEU A 183 -15.14 8.07 -23.50
N PRO A 184 -15.81 8.86 -22.63
CA PRO A 184 -15.58 10.28 -22.54
C PRO A 184 -14.09 10.61 -22.30
N LYS A 185 -13.57 11.62 -23.00
CA LYS A 185 -12.23 12.14 -22.73
C LYS A 185 -12.18 12.71 -21.30
N ILE A 186 -11.11 12.39 -20.57
CA ILE A 186 -10.85 12.97 -19.25
C ILE A 186 -10.63 14.48 -19.42
N ASP A 187 -11.43 15.30 -18.74
CA ASP A 187 -11.26 16.75 -18.68
C ASP A 187 -10.13 17.13 -17.69
N PRO A 188 -8.99 17.67 -18.16
CA PRO A 188 -7.89 18.07 -17.28
C PRO A 188 -8.25 19.25 -16.36
N GLN A 189 -9.19 20.12 -16.75
CA GLN A 189 -9.60 21.27 -15.94
C GLN A 189 -10.42 20.83 -14.74
N ARG A 190 -11.35 19.88 -14.91
CA ARG A 190 -12.07 19.25 -13.80
C ARG A 190 -11.11 18.56 -12.82
N VAL A 191 -10.14 17.80 -13.31
CA VAL A 191 -9.10 17.19 -12.45
C VAL A 191 -8.32 18.26 -11.67
N LEU A 192 -7.91 19.34 -12.34
CA LEU A 192 -7.20 20.46 -11.71
C LEU A 192 -8.05 21.20 -10.66
N GLN A 193 -9.38 21.30 -10.85
CA GLN A 193 -10.29 21.87 -9.85
C GLN A 193 -10.33 21.04 -8.57
N HIS A 194 -10.48 19.71 -8.68
CA HIS A 194 -10.44 18.81 -7.52
C HIS A 194 -9.10 18.94 -6.75
N ILE A 195 -7.97 18.97 -7.46
CA ILE A 195 -6.64 19.18 -6.86
C ILE A 195 -6.60 20.52 -6.12
N LYS A 196 -6.99 21.63 -6.75
CA LYS A 196 -6.99 22.98 -6.15
C LYS A 196 -7.84 23.07 -4.88
N VAL A 197 -9.02 22.44 -4.86
CA VAL A 197 -9.90 22.44 -3.69
C VAL A 197 -9.24 21.68 -2.54
N MET A 198 -8.91 20.41 -2.76
CA MET A 198 -8.38 19.54 -1.70
C MET A 198 -7.00 20.00 -1.19
N SER A 199 -6.19 20.66 -2.03
CA SER A 199 -4.90 21.23 -1.65
C SER A 199 -4.96 22.69 -1.19
N SER A 200 -6.13 23.29 -1.00
CA SER A 200 -6.24 24.66 -0.49
C SER A 200 -5.92 24.74 1.01
N ASN A 201 -5.49 25.91 1.50
CA ASN A 201 -5.13 26.11 2.92
C ASN A 201 -6.30 25.80 3.88
N LYS A 202 -7.56 25.92 3.40
CA LYS A 202 -8.77 25.52 4.13
C LYS A 202 -8.73 24.06 4.61
N PHE A 203 -8.05 23.18 3.88
CA PHE A 203 -7.93 21.75 4.18
C PHE A 203 -6.70 21.42 5.05
N GLU A 204 -5.94 22.42 5.51
CA GLU A 204 -4.90 22.28 6.55
C GLU A 204 -3.85 21.16 6.32
N GLY A 205 -3.62 20.78 5.06
CA GLY A 205 -2.73 19.67 4.70
C GLY A 205 -3.29 18.27 5.01
N ARG A 206 -4.57 18.13 5.39
CA ARG A 206 -5.34 16.87 5.47
C ARG A 206 -4.69 15.76 6.30
N ALA A 207 -4.13 16.07 7.47
CA ALA A 207 -3.65 15.04 8.39
C ALA A 207 -4.80 14.26 9.04
N PRO A 208 -4.64 12.95 9.32
CA PRO A 208 -5.66 12.16 10.00
C PRO A 208 -6.05 12.73 11.38
N GLY A 209 -7.35 12.77 11.65
CA GLY A 209 -7.91 13.32 12.89
C GLY A 209 -7.80 14.84 13.04
N THR A 210 -7.85 15.59 11.94
CA THR A 210 -7.85 17.07 11.93
C THR A 210 -9.10 17.63 11.22
N ASN A 211 -9.37 18.92 11.36
CA ASN A 211 -10.41 19.63 10.56
C ASN A 211 -10.19 19.44 9.04
N GLY A 212 -8.93 19.38 8.60
CA GLY A 212 -8.55 19.01 7.24
C GLY A 212 -9.06 17.64 6.78
N GLU A 213 -9.12 16.63 7.65
CA GLU A 213 -9.79 15.35 7.35
C GLU A 213 -11.30 15.53 7.19
N GLU A 214 -11.96 16.25 8.11
CA GLU A 214 -13.43 16.37 8.11
C GLU A 214 -13.94 17.02 6.82
N LEU A 215 -13.25 18.08 6.39
CA LEU A 215 -13.51 18.75 5.10
C LEU A 215 -13.22 17.85 3.90
N SER A 216 -12.21 16.97 3.97
CA SER A 216 -11.87 16.02 2.91
C SER A 216 -12.95 14.96 2.74
N VAL A 217 -13.40 14.38 3.86
CA VAL A 217 -14.46 13.36 3.89
C VAL A 217 -15.76 13.94 3.33
N ALA A 218 -16.19 15.09 3.84
CA ALA A 218 -17.41 15.77 3.36
C ALA A 218 -17.33 16.14 1.87
N TYR A 219 -16.16 16.56 1.37
CA TYR A 219 -15.97 16.86 -0.04
C TYR A 219 -16.11 15.61 -0.92
N ILE A 220 -15.42 14.51 -0.55
CA ILE A 220 -15.46 13.24 -1.31
C ILE A 220 -16.87 12.64 -1.29
N GLU A 221 -17.53 12.63 -0.13
CA GLU A 221 -18.91 12.16 -0.01
C GLU A 221 -19.86 12.97 -0.91
N THR A 222 -19.74 14.30 -0.91
CA THR A 222 -20.51 15.18 -1.81
C THR A 222 -20.28 14.80 -3.28
N GLN A 223 -19.02 14.56 -3.70
CA GLN A 223 -18.71 14.13 -5.07
C GLN A 223 -19.31 12.75 -5.42
N PHE A 224 -19.36 11.81 -4.48
CA PHE A 224 -20.03 10.52 -4.69
C PHE A 224 -21.55 10.66 -4.79
N GLN A 225 -22.17 11.53 -4.00
CA GLN A 225 -23.60 11.84 -4.05
C GLN A 225 -23.98 12.59 -5.35
N ASP A 226 -23.15 13.50 -5.84
CA ASP A 226 -23.32 14.18 -7.14
C ASP A 226 -23.27 13.18 -8.30
N LEU A 227 -22.34 12.22 -8.24
CA LEU A 227 -22.20 11.11 -9.20
C LEU A 227 -23.28 10.01 -9.04
N LYS A 228 -24.20 10.14 -8.09
CA LYS A 228 -25.29 9.18 -7.79
C LYS A 228 -24.78 7.77 -7.46
N LEU A 229 -23.57 7.66 -6.91
CA LEU A 229 -23.04 6.40 -6.41
C LEU A 229 -23.77 6.00 -5.12
N LYS A 230 -23.86 4.69 -4.86
CA LYS A 230 -24.44 4.17 -3.62
C LYS A 230 -23.38 4.13 -2.51
N PRO A 231 -23.78 4.22 -1.23
CA PRO A 231 -22.85 4.04 -0.11
C PRO A 231 -22.24 2.64 -0.09
N GLY A 232 -20.95 2.55 0.26
CA GLY A 232 -20.17 1.31 0.24
C GLY A 232 -19.78 0.75 1.61
N ASN A 233 -20.05 1.46 2.72
CA ASN A 233 -19.81 0.91 4.05
C ASN A 233 -20.96 -0.05 4.45
N PRO A 234 -20.70 -1.16 5.16
CA PRO A 234 -21.76 -2.13 5.52
C PRO A 234 -22.87 -1.60 6.43
N ASP A 235 -22.70 -0.45 7.09
CA ASP A 235 -23.76 0.23 7.86
C ASP A 235 -24.70 1.09 6.99
N GLY A 236 -24.51 1.11 5.67
CA GLY A 236 -25.31 1.89 4.72
C GLY A 236 -24.83 3.33 4.53
N THR A 237 -23.72 3.75 5.13
CA THR A 237 -23.13 5.08 4.96
C THR A 237 -21.95 5.08 3.97
N PHE A 238 -21.48 6.26 3.57
CA PHE A 238 -20.24 6.38 2.80
C PHE A 238 -18.99 6.27 3.67
N VAL A 239 -19.10 6.40 4.99
CA VAL A 239 -17.98 6.67 5.90
C VAL A 239 -17.67 5.45 6.76
N GLN A 240 -16.58 4.75 6.42
CA GLN A 240 -16.03 3.71 7.27
C GLN A 240 -15.08 4.32 8.30
N LYS A 241 -15.47 4.28 9.58
CA LYS A 241 -14.61 4.66 10.71
C LYS A 241 -13.42 3.70 10.83
N VAL A 242 -12.24 4.27 11.03
CA VAL A 242 -10.96 3.58 11.22
C VAL A 242 -10.35 4.07 12.54
N PRO A 243 -10.48 3.30 13.64
CA PRO A 243 -9.85 3.64 14.90
C PRO A 243 -8.33 3.41 14.80
N LEU A 244 -7.58 4.48 15.01
CA LEU A 244 -6.12 4.53 15.01
C LEU A 244 -5.61 4.98 16.38
N VAL A 245 -4.32 4.72 16.61
CA VAL A 245 -3.55 5.35 17.69
C VAL A 245 -2.48 6.25 17.10
N GLY A 246 -2.34 7.45 17.65
CA GLY A 246 -1.17 8.32 17.50
C GLY A 246 -0.15 7.99 18.59
N ILE A 247 1.08 7.68 18.19
CA ILE A 247 2.22 7.38 19.07
C ILE A 247 3.30 8.42 18.81
N THR A 248 3.58 9.27 19.80
CA THR A 248 4.63 10.30 19.73
C THR A 248 5.74 9.95 20.71
N ALA A 249 6.97 9.72 20.23
CA ALA A 249 8.13 9.57 21.11
C ALA A 249 8.47 10.92 21.76
N THR A 250 8.52 10.97 23.10
CA THR A 250 8.71 12.21 23.88
C THR A 250 10.04 12.27 24.62
N ASN A 251 10.50 11.14 25.17
CA ASN A 251 11.76 11.05 25.90
C ASN A 251 12.51 9.78 25.48
N THR A 252 13.37 9.91 24.48
CA THR A 252 14.20 8.81 23.97
C THR A 252 15.59 8.87 24.57
N ARG A 253 15.99 7.81 25.28
CA ARG A 253 17.41 7.57 25.61
C ARG A 253 18.07 6.95 24.37
N PRO A 254 19.09 7.58 23.77
CA PRO A 254 19.65 7.13 22.49
C PRO A 254 20.25 5.73 22.58
N LEU A 255 20.25 5.03 21.45
CA LEU A 255 20.78 3.68 21.32
C LEU A 255 22.27 3.64 21.68
N THR A 256 22.63 2.77 22.62
CA THR A 256 24.02 2.53 23.04
C THR A 256 24.37 1.07 22.86
N PHE A 257 25.54 0.80 22.29
CA PHE A 257 26.12 -0.53 22.15
C PHE A 257 27.32 -0.70 23.08
N VAL A 258 27.44 -1.87 23.72
CA VAL A 258 28.50 -2.16 24.70
C VAL A 258 29.21 -3.47 24.39
N LYS A 259 30.54 -3.48 24.58
CA LYS A 259 31.40 -4.68 24.54
C LYS A 259 32.44 -4.59 25.66
N GLY A 260 32.27 -5.38 26.71
CA GLY A 260 33.10 -5.27 27.91
C GLY A 260 33.01 -3.85 28.50
N SER A 261 34.16 -3.16 28.59
CA SER A 261 34.26 -1.76 29.04
C SER A 261 34.05 -0.72 27.92
N GLN A 262 34.03 -1.12 26.65
CA GLN A 262 33.86 -0.20 25.53
C GLN A 262 32.37 0.08 25.27
N ALA A 263 32.02 1.34 25.04
CA ALA A 263 30.65 1.76 24.71
C ALA A 263 30.63 2.70 23.50
N LEU A 264 29.63 2.52 22.64
CA LEU A 264 29.32 3.36 21.49
C LEU A 264 27.88 3.87 21.64
N GLY A 265 27.72 5.11 22.06
CA GLY A 265 26.44 5.83 21.98
C GLY A 265 26.24 6.41 20.59
N LEU A 266 25.07 6.22 20.00
CA LEU A 266 24.68 6.86 18.73
C LEU A 266 23.92 8.17 19.00
N LYS A 267 24.25 9.23 18.26
CA LYS A 267 23.52 10.50 18.36
C LYS A 267 22.09 10.34 17.83
N TRP A 268 21.11 10.71 18.64
CA TRP A 268 19.71 10.71 18.23
C TRP A 268 19.47 11.66 17.05
N LYS A 269 18.62 11.24 16.10
CA LYS A 269 18.38 11.86 14.80
C LYS A 269 19.57 11.81 13.84
N ASP A 270 20.79 12.11 14.26
CA ASP A 270 21.96 12.15 13.39
C ASP A 270 22.44 10.76 12.95
N ASP A 271 22.68 9.87 13.92
CA ASP A 271 23.25 8.54 13.70
C ASP A 271 22.18 7.43 13.77
N VAL A 272 21.10 7.66 14.55
CA VAL A 272 20.01 6.72 14.78
C VAL A 272 18.65 7.41 14.88
N VAL A 273 17.64 6.78 14.26
CA VAL A 273 16.22 7.08 14.45
C VAL A 273 15.48 5.78 14.74
N ALA A 274 14.55 5.80 15.70
CA ALA A 274 13.76 4.63 16.04
C ALA A 274 12.39 5.01 16.58
N TRP A 275 11.50 4.05 16.65
CA TRP A 275 10.17 4.18 17.21
C TRP A 275 9.72 2.80 17.73
N THR A 276 8.60 2.79 18.43
CA THR A 276 7.82 1.58 18.63
C THR A 276 6.46 1.74 17.99
N LYS A 277 5.84 0.62 17.67
CA LYS A 277 4.44 0.54 17.25
C LYS A 277 3.54 -0.15 18.28
N HIS A 278 4.14 -0.62 19.38
CA HIS A 278 3.44 -1.13 20.55
C HIS A 278 2.61 -0.01 21.17
N VAL A 279 1.35 -0.30 21.51
CA VAL A 279 0.45 0.68 22.14
C VAL A 279 0.67 0.68 23.65
N ALA A 280 1.82 1.23 24.04
CA ALA A 280 2.28 1.36 25.41
C ALA A 280 3.04 2.68 25.63
N ASP A 281 3.06 3.14 26.89
CA ASP A 281 3.70 4.41 27.30
C ASP A 281 5.23 4.37 27.18
N SER A 282 5.83 3.20 26.98
CA SER A 282 7.25 3.06 26.68
C SER A 282 7.58 1.75 25.95
N ALA A 283 8.74 1.74 25.30
CA ALA A 283 9.40 0.57 24.74
C ALA A 283 10.89 0.60 25.12
N SER A 284 11.51 -0.56 25.37
CA SER A 284 12.93 -0.62 25.70
C SER A 284 13.58 -1.96 25.34
N ILE A 285 14.86 -1.91 24.99
CA ILE A 285 15.77 -3.07 24.96
C ILE A 285 16.86 -2.85 26.00
N ALA A 286 17.22 -3.90 26.73
CA ALA A 286 18.25 -3.87 27.76
C ALA A 286 19.23 -5.00 27.53
N LYS A 287 20.47 -4.65 27.19
CA LYS A 287 21.58 -5.59 26.92
C LYS A 287 21.25 -6.69 25.91
N SER A 288 20.39 -6.44 24.92
CA SER A 288 20.06 -7.44 23.90
C SER A 288 21.28 -7.67 22.99
N ASP A 289 21.71 -8.92 22.81
CA ASP A 289 22.79 -9.25 21.88
C ASP A 289 22.47 -8.73 20.47
N VAL A 290 23.50 -8.30 19.73
CA VAL A 290 23.35 -7.78 18.37
C VAL A 290 23.86 -8.79 17.35
N ILE A 291 23.04 -9.04 16.32
CA ILE A 291 23.37 -9.92 15.21
C ILE A 291 23.19 -9.20 13.87
N PHE A 292 24.15 -9.34 12.96
CA PHE A 292 24.01 -8.90 11.58
C PHE A 292 23.43 -10.05 10.74
N ALA A 293 22.24 -9.86 10.17
CA ALA A 293 21.52 -10.87 9.40
C ALA A 293 21.41 -10.50 7.92
N GLY A 294 22.47 -9.96 7.32
CA GLY A 294 22.51 -9.70 5.88
C GLY A 294 21.46 -8.70 5.44
N TYR A 295 20.60 -9.07 4.49
CA TYR A 295 19.43 -8.29 4.09
C TYR A 295 18.18 -8.63 4.91
N GLY A 296 18.24 -9.56 5.87
CA GLY A 296 17.09 -10.00 6.67
C GLY A 296 15.98 -10.63 5.84
N VAL A 297 16.32 -11.38 4.79
CA VAL A 297 15.37 -12.00 3.86
C VAL A 297 15.26 -13.50 4.09
N GLU A 298 14.02 -13.98 4.22
CA GLU A 298 13.63 -15.37 4.03
C GLU A 298 12.62 -15.45 2.89
N ALA A 299 13.06 -16.01 1.76
CA ALA A 299 12.33 -16.12 0.50
C ALA A 299 12.57 -17.52 -0.11
N PRO A 300 11.82 -18.54 0.32
CA PRO A 300 12.00 -19.93 -0.13
C PRO A 300 11.93 -20.10 -1.65
N GLU A 301 11.13 -19.29 -2.35
CA GLU A 301 10.99 -19.30 -3.81
C GLU A 301 12.27 -18.89 -4.57
N PHE A 302 13.20 -18.19 -3.91
CA PHE A 302 14.53 -17.84 -4.45
C PHE A 302 15.67 -18.71 -3.89
N ASN A 303 15.33 -19.75 -3.12
CA ASN A 303 16.25 -20.51 -2.27
C ASN A 303 17.11 -19.57 -1.40
N TRP A 304 16.47 -18.57 -0.78
CA TRP A 304 17.16 -17.55 0.01
C TRP A 304 16.67 -17.55 1.46
N ASN A 305 17.61 -17.62 2.40
CA ASN A 305 17.38 -17.42 3.82
C ASN A 305 18.65 -16.80 4.41
N ASP A 306 18.59 -15.53 4.82
CA ASP A 306 19.69 -14.82 5.47
C ASP A 306 19.89 -15.27 6.91
N PHE A 307 18.85 -15.76 7.59
CA PHE A 307 18.85 -16.13 9.01
C PHE A 307 19.37 -17.55 9.27
N LYS A 308 19.28 -18.43 8.28
CA LYS A 308 19.61 -19.87 8.41
C LYS A 308 18.86 -20.46 9.62
N ASP A 309 19.57 -21.23 10.44
CA ASP A 309 19.09 -21.82 11.70
C ASP A 309 19.44 -20.97 12.93
N VAL A 310 19.80 -19.69 12.76
CA VAL A 310 20.29 -18.85 13.86
C VAL A 310 19.13 -18.23 14.63
N GLU A 311 19.09 -18.50 15.94
CA GLU A 311 18.10 -17.95 16.86
C GLU A 311 18.31 -16.44 17.11
N VAL A 312 17.26 -15.66 16.86
CA VAL A 312 17.25 -14.19 16.94
C VAL A 312 16.20 -13.65 17.92
N LYS A 313 15.41 -14.51 18.55
CA LYS A 313 14.41 -14.13 19.56
C LYS A 313 15.07 -13.37 20.72
N GLY A 314 14.49 -12.22 21.07
CA GLY A 314 15.01 -11.33 22.10
C GLY A 314 16.30 -10.58 21.72
N LYS A 315 16.86 -10.77 20.52
CA LYS A 315 18.07 -10.10 20.05
C LYS A 315 17.75 -8.83 19.26
N THR A 316 18.74 -7.95 19.12
CA THR A 316 18.69 -6.83 18.17
C THR A 316 19.28 -7.29 16.84
N ILE A 317 18.48 -7.23 15.77
CA ILE A 317 18.92 -7.62 14.43
C ILE A 317 19.32 -6.36 13.65
N VAL A 318 20.50 -6.37 13.05
CA VAL A 318 20.94 -5.35 12.08
C VAL A 318 20.82 -5.95 10.68
N VAL A 319 20.20 -5.22 9.76
CA VAL A 319 19.95 -5.65 8.37
C VAL A 319 20.22 -4.52 7.38
N LEU A 320 20.53 -4.89 6.14
CA LEU A 320 20.69 -3.95 5.03
C LEU A 320 19.32 -3.55 4.44
N VAL A 321 19.24 -2.31 3.95
CA VAL A 321 18.07 -1.82 3.19
C VAL A 321 17.98 -2.49 1.80
N ASN A 322 16.75 -2.60 1.29
CA ASN A 322 16.42 -3.10 -0.05
C ASN A 322 16.64 -4.62 -0.24
N ASP A 323 16.44 -5.12 -1.46
CA ASP A 323 16.68 -6.52 -1.86
C ASP A 323 18.21 -6.79 -1.97
N PRO A 324 18.65 -8.06 -1.78
CA PRO A 324 20.02 -8.47 -2.12
C PRO A 324 20.34 -8.18 -3.59
N PRO A 325 21.40 -7.41 -3.93
CA PRO A 325 21.80 -7.10 -5.30
C PRO A 325 22.55 -8.27 -5.95
N VAL A 326 21.87 -9.40 -6.12
CA VAL A 326 22.47 -10.60 -6.71
C VAL A 326 22.89 -10.30 -8.15
N PRO A 327 24.20 -10.41 -8.51
CA PRO A 327 24.65 -10.18 -9.87
C PRO A 327 24.10 -11.24 -10.83
N ASP A 328 23.88 -10.87 -12.10
CA ASP A 328 23.50 -11.84 -13.13
C ASP A 328 24.68 -12.79 -13.39
N PRO A 329 24.50 -14.12 -13.30
CA PRO A 329 25.54 -15.10 -13.64
C PRO A 329 26.12 -14.97 -15.06
N ALA A 330 25.39 -14.36 -15.99
CA ALA A 330 25.85 -14.09 -17.36
C ALA A 330 26.55 -12.72 -17.52
N ASP A 331 26.31 -11.77 -16.61
CA ASP A 331 26.91 -10.43 -16.63
C ASP A 331 26.91 -9.81 -15.24
N ALA A 332 28.06 -9.86 -14.56
CA ALA A 332 28.21 -9.36 -13.20
C ALA A 332 28.00 -7.83 -13.04
N ALA A 333 27.90 -7.06 -14.14
CA ALA A 333 27.51 -5.64 -14.11
C ALA A 333 25.98 -5.44 -14.06
N LYS A 334 25.19 -6.49 -14.22
CA LYS A 334 23.72 -6.50 -14.12
C LYS A 334 23.25 -7.25 -12.87
N LEU A 335 21.99 -7.03 -12.49
CA LEU A 335 21.31 -7.78 -11.43
C LEU A 335 20.51 -8.92 -12.05
N ASP A 336 20.57 -10.12 -11.45
CA ASP A 336 19.88 -11.32 -11.95
C ASP A 336 18.36 -11.10 -12.01
N PRO A 337 17.72 -11.11 -13.19
CA PRO A 337 16.27 -10.91 -13.28
C PRO A 337 15.47 -12.06 -12.64
N ARG A 338 16.09 -13.23 -12.40
CA ARG A 338 15.44 -14.40 -11.80
C ARG A 338 15.47 -14.40 -10.27
N THR A 339 16.42 -13.69 -9.66
CA THR A 339 16.56 -13.59 -8.20
C THR A 339 16.19 -12.17 -7.77
N PHE A 340 15.10 -12.02 -7.01
CA PHE A 340 14.53 -10.71 -6.62
C PHE A 340 14.17 -9.75 -7.78
N GLY A 341 13.92 -10.24 -9.00
CA GLY A 341 13.42 -9.40 -10.11
C GLY A 341 14.43 -8.36 -10.64
N GLY A 342 15.72 -8.55 -10.39
CA GLY A 342 16.79 -7.68 -10.89
C GLY A 342 16.72 -6.24 -10.36
N LYS A 343 16.28 -5.30 -11.20
CA LYS A 343 16.16 -3.88 -10.83
C LYS A 343 14.85 -3.52 -10.13
N ALA A 344 13.84 -4.38 -10.18
CA ALA A 344 12.54 -4.12 -9.56
C ALA A 344 12.60 -4.47 -8.06
N MET A 345 12.25 -3.53 -7.18
CA MET A 345 12.18 -3.80 -5.74
C MET A 345 11.01 -4.74 -5.43
N THR A 346 11.28 -5.85 -4.74
CA THR A 346 10.27 -6.84 -4.36
C THR A 346 9.56 -6.46 -3.04
N TYR A 347 8.77 -7.37 -2.47
CA TYR A 347 8.30 -7.23 -1.10
C TYR A 347 9.45 -7.37 -0.09
N TYR A 348 10.43 -8.24 -0.36
CA TYR A 348 11.59 -8.50 0.51
C TYR A 348 12.50 -7.27 0.67
N GLY A 349 12.60 -6.41 -0.35
CA GLY A 349 13.33 -5.16 -0.27
C GLY A 349 12.66 -4.07 0.55
N ARG A 350 11.37 -4.22 0.89
CA ARG A 350 10.66 -3.20 1.68
C ARG A 350 11.13 -3.22 3.13
N TRP A 351 11.35 -2.04 3.67
CA TRP A 351 11.68 -1.84 5.08
C TRP A 351 10.60 -2.38 6.03
N THR A 352 9.33 -2.35 5.63
CA THR A 352 8.23 -2.95 6.40
C THR A 352 8.41 -4.46 6.57
N TYR A 353 8.78 -5.17 5.50
CA TYR A 353 9.06 -6.60 5.55
C TYR A 353 10.19 -6.92 6.54
N LYS A 354 11.25 -6.10 6.61
CA LYS A 354 12.35 -6.31 7.57
C LYS A 354 11.85 -6.29 9.03
N PHE A 355 10.95 -5.36 9.35
CA PHE A 355 10.33 -5.26 10.68
C PHE A 355 9.32 -6.40 10.92
N GLU A 356 8.50 -6.73 9.92
CA GLU A 356 7.53 -7.83 9.99
C GLU A 356 8.23 -9.20 10.16
N GLU A 357 9.35 -9.44 9.49
CA GLU A 357 10.13 -10.68 9.62
C GLU A 357 10.85 -10.75 10.96
N GLY A 358 11.45 -9.65 11.43
CA GLY A 358 11.96 -9.56 12.79
C GLY A 358 10.90 -9.84 13.85
N ALA A 359 9.65 -9.41 13.62
CA ALA A 359 8.52 -9.70 14.50
C ALA A 359 8.17 -11.20 14.49
N ARG A 360 8.07 -11.83 13.31
CA ARG A 360 7.83 -13.28 13.16
C ARG A 360 8.87 -14.12 13.89
N LYS A 361 10.14 -13.67 13.89
CA LYS A 361 11.25 -14.32 14.61
C LYS A 361 11.44 -13.86 16.06
N GLY A 362 10.56 -13.01 16.58
CA GLY A 362 10.57 -12.57 17.99
C GLY A 362 11.75 -11.66 18.37
N ALA A 363 12.31 -10.91 17.42
CA ALA A 363 13.38 -9.95 17.66
C ALA A 363 12.96 -8.86 18.66
N ALA A 364 13.87 -8.47 19.55
CA ALA A 364 13.64 -7.36 20.48
C ALA A 364 13.74 -5.99 19.77
N ALA A 365 14.63 -5.88 18.79
CA ALA A 365 14.73 -4.72 17.91
C ALA A 365 15.21 -5.10 16.50
N VAL A 366 14.88 -4.27 15.52
CA VAL A 366 15.42 -4.36 14.16
C VAL A 366 15.92 -2.99 13.74
N LEU A 367 17.18 -2.96 13.29
CA LEU A 367 17.89 -1.76 12.86
C LEU A 367 18.29 -1.90 11.38
N ILE A 368 17.69 -1.09 10.52
CA ILE A 368 18.00 -1.07 9.10
C ILE A 368 19.17 -0.09 8.87
N VAL A 369 20.24 -0.57 8.22
CA VAL A 369 21.34 0.31 7.79
C VAL A 369 20.88 1.10 6.56
N HIS A 370 20.87 2.42 6.69
CA HIS A 370 20.47 3.32 5.61
C HIS A 370 21.59 3.55 4.61
N GLU A 371 21.36 3.23 3.34
CA GLU A 371 22.25 3.56 2.24
C GLU A 371 21.50 4.40 1.19
N ALA A 372 21.92 5.66 0.99
CA ALA A 372 21.14 6.64 0.22
C ALA A 372 20.89 6.20 -1.25
N GLU A 373 21.89 5.61 -1.90
CA GLU A 373 21.78 5.07 -3.26
C GLU A 373 20.79 3.91 -3.36
N ARG A 374 20.74 3.04 -2.34
CA ARG A 374 19.88 1.86 -2.30
C ARG A 374 18.45 2.19 -1.86
N ALA A 375 18.29 3.19 -1.00
CA ALA A 375 17.00 3.69 -0.52
C ALA A 375 16.32 4.64 -1.52
N GLY A 376 17.10 5.33 -2.36
CA GLY A 376 16.61 6.34 -3.30
C GLY A 376 16.31 7.70 -2.65
N TYR A 377 16.73 7.91 -1.40
CA TYR A 377 16.55 9.16 -0.65
C TYR A 377 17.65 9.34 0.41
N PRO A 378 17.96 10.59 0.83
CA PRO A 378 18.89 10.86 1.92
C PRO A 378 18.29 10.48 3.29
N PHE A 379 19.15 10.24 4.28
CA PHE A 379 18.75 9.86 5.63
C PHE A 379 17.79 10.88 6.30
N SER A 380 17.82 12.15 5.87
CA SER A 380 16.90 13.19 6.33
C SER A 380 15.43 12.91 6.09
N VAL A 381 15.08 12.05 5.12
CA VAL A 381 13.70 11.55 4.97
C VAL A 381 13.30 10.65 6.15
N VAL A 382 14.23 9.84 6.68
CA VAL A 382 14.00 9.02 7.87
C VAL A 382 14.03 9.89 9.14
N GLN A 383 14.88 10.92 9.20
CA GLN A 383 14.87 11.92 10.28
C GLN A 383 13.53 12.67 10.39
N GLY A 384 12.94 13.03 9.24
CA GLY A 384 11.60 13.62 9.17
C GLY A 384 10.49 12.66 9.60
N ASN A 385 10.72 11.35 9.55
CA ASN A 385 9.80 10.32 10.01
C ASN A 385 9.83 10.10 11.54
N LEU A 386 10.09 11.16 12.34
CA LEU A 386 9.98 11.14 13.80
C LEU A 386 8.74 11.89 14.35
N ASN A 387 7.92 12.45 13.47
CA ASN A 387 6.58 12.94 13.84
C ASN A 387 5.69 11.78 14.34
N GLU A 388 4.55 12.14 14.95
CA GLU A 388 3.55 11.19 15.45
C GLU A 388 3.28 10.05 14.46
N LYS A 389 3.31 8.82 14.97
CA LYS A 389 3.07 7.59 14.21
C LYS A 389 1.62 7.18 14.37
N PHE A 390 0.91 7.09 13.25
CA PHE A 390 -0.42 6.54 13.19
C PHE A 390 -0.31 5.04 12.88
N ASP A 391 -1.00 4.20 13.65
CA ASP A 391 -1.16 2.79 13.31
C ASP A 391 -2.52 2.26 13.76
N ILE A 392 -2.93 1.12 13.19
CA ILE A 392 -4.14 0.40 13.60
C ILE A 392 -3.82 -0.30 14.92
N VAL A 393 -4.79 -0.34 15.83
CA VAL A 393 -4.66 -1.05 17.11
C VAL A 393 -5.16 -2.49 16.93
N THR A 394 -4.25 -3.47 16.97
CA THR A 394 -4.63 -4.90 17.05
C THR A 394 -5.09 -5.26 18.48
N PRO A 395 -5.82 -6.39 18.68
CA PRO A 395 -6.33 -6.77 20.00
C PRO A 395 -5.25 -6.92 21.08
N ASP A 396 -4.05 -7.34 20.68
CA ASP A 396 -2.85 -7.46 21.53
C ASP A 396 -2.09 -6.14 21.69
N LYS A 397 -2.68 -4.98 21.36
CA LYS A 397 -2.04 -3.65 21.44
C LYS A 397 -0.74 -3.55 20.63
N ASN A 398 -0.72 -4.19 19.45
CA ASN A 398 0.43 -4.30 18.55
C ASN A 398 1.68 -4.99 19.15
N MET A 399 1.55 -5.70 20.29
CA MET A 399 2.68 -6.33 21.00
C MET A 399 3.37 -7.43 20.19
N GLY A 400 2.67 -8.05 19.24
CA GLY A 400 3.22 -9.00 18.27
C GLY A 400 4.12 -8.38 17.20
N ARG A 401 4.36 -7.06 17.20
CA ARG A 401 5.39 -6.40 16.37
C ARG A 401 6.75 -6.36 17.09
N VAL A 402 7.80 -6.01 16.36
CA VAL A 402 9.10 -5.71 16.98
C VAL A 402 8.94 -4.55 17.97
N ASN A 403 9.50 -4.72 19.17
CA ASN A 403 9.41 -3.75 20.26
C ASN A 403 10.11 -2.41 19.93
N ILE A 404 11.27 -2.44 19.24
CA ILE A 404 11.90 -1.23 18.65
C ILE A 404 12.20 -1.43 17.16
N GLU A 405 11.56 -0.63 16.32
CA GLU A 405 11.84 -0.49 14.88
C GLU A 405 12.77 0.72 14.68
N GLY A 406 13.86 0.60 13.92
CA GLY A 406 14.77 1.73 13.71
C GLY A 406 15.68 1.63 12.50
N TRP A 407 16.39 2.74 12.28
CA TRP A 407 17.38 2.91 11.23
C TRP A 407 18.65 3.55 11.80
N ILE A 408 19.79 3.12 11.28
CA ILE A 408 21.10 3.70 11.58
C ILE A 408 21.81 4.15 10.29
N THR A 409 22.67 5.15 10.37
CA THR A 409 23.51 5.56 9.25
C THR A 409 24.57 4.50 8.93
N THR A 410 25.11 4.50 7.70
CA THR A 410 26.25 3.66 7.32
C THR A 410 27.47 3.91 8.21
N GLU A 411 27.71 5.17 8.60
CA GLU A 411 28.80 5.57 9.49
C GLU A 411 28.62 5.00 10.91
N ALA A 412 27.38 4.99 11.41
CA ALA A 412 27.04 4.35 12.68
C ALA A 412 27.19 2.82 12.61
N ALA A 413 26.75 2.19 11.51
CA ALA A 413 26.93 0.75 11.27
C ALA A 413 28.42 0.36 11.22
N ARG A 414 29.27 1.13 10.51
CA ARG A 414 30.72 0.90 10.50
C ARG A 414 31.33 0.94 11.90
N LYS A 415 30.98 1.93 12.72
CA LYS A 415 31.45 2.04 14.12
C LYS A 415 30.97 0.88 14.99
N LEU A 416 29.71 0.47 14.82
CA LEU A 416 29.11 -0.67 15.52
C LEU A 416 29.84 -1.99 15.20
N PHE A 417 30.11 -2.25 13.94
CA PHE A 417 30.80 -3.47 13.51
C PHE A 417 32.25 -3.46 13.98
N ALA A 418 32.94 -2.32 13.88
CA ALA A 418 34.30 -2.15 14.39
C ALA A 418 34.41 -2.37 15.91
N LEU A 419 33.45 -1.89 16.70
CA LEU A 419 33.33 -2.22 18.13
C LEU A 419 33.23 -3.75 18.33
N GLY A 420 32.41 -4.41 17.52
CA GLY A 420 32.30 -5.87 17.47
C GLY A 420 33.59 -6.60 17.08
N GLY A 421 34.54 -5.92 16.42
CA GLY A 421 35.73 -6.53 15.80
C GLY A 421 35.46 -7.09 14.40
N GLN A 422 34.41 -6.59 13.74
CA GLN A 422 33.95 -6.98 12.39
C GLN A 422 34.14 -5.83 11.40
N ASP A 423 34.34 -6.17 10.11
CA ASP A 423 34.34 -5.19 9.01
C ASP A 423 32.95 -5.17 8.33
N TYR A 424 32.28 -4.02 8.41
CA TYR A 424 30.99 -3.78 7.77
C TYR A 424 31.01 -4.00 6.25
N ASP A 425 32.04 -3.52 5.55
CA ASP A 425 32.09 -3.62 4.07
C ASP A 425 32.37 -5.05 3.63
N ALA A 426 33.23 -5.76 4.34
CA ALA A 426 33.49 -7.18 4.09
C ALA A 426 32.24 -8.04 4.33
N LEU A 427 31.49 -7.80 5.41
CA LEU A 427 30.26 -8.52 5.70
C LEU A 427 29.11 -8.14 4.74
N LYS A 428 28.99 -6.86 4.37
CA LYS A 428 28.04 -6.41 3.34
C LYS A 428 28.28 -7.09 1.99
N LYS A 429 29.55 -7.19 1.55
CA LYS A 429 29.91 -7.89 0.31
C LYS A 429 29.53 -9.38 0.36
N LYS A 430 29.74 -10.05 1.50
CA LYS A 430 29.33 -11.45 1.71
C LYS A 430 27.81 -11.63 1.70
N ALA A 431 27.04 -10.68 2.24
CA ALA A 431 25.57 -10.71 2.29
C ALA A 431 24.87 -10.69 0.92
N VAL A 432 25.61 -10.58 -0.19
CA VAL A 432 25.10 -10.70 -1.56
C VAL A 432 25.10 -12.17 -2.05
N SER A 433 25.67 -13.13 -1.29
CA SER A 433 25.58 -14.56 -1.59
C SER A 433 24.53 -15.27 -0.75
N ARG A 434 23.92 -16.33 -1.33
CA ARG A 434 23.11 -17.33 -0.62
C ARG A 434 23.89 -18.04 0.49
N ASP A 435 25.22 -18.09 0.40
CA ASP A 435 26.10 -18.72 1.38
C ASP A 435 26.38 -17.83 2.61
N PHE A 436 25.86 -16.60 2.63
CA PHE A 436 25.96 -15.73 3.80
C PHE A 436 25.35 -16.41 5.04
N THR A 437 26.04 -16.29 6.17
CA THR A 437 25.55 -16.72 7.49
C THR A 437 25.48 -15.52 8.43
N PRO A 438 24.46 -15.41 9.30
CA PRO A 438 24.39 -14.34 10.28
C PRO A 438 25.62 -14.25 11.16
N VAL A 439 26.05 -13.03 11.45
CA VAL A 439 27.25 -12.76 12.24
C VAL A 439 26.84 -12.13 13.57
N PRO A 440 26.99 -12.84 14.70
CA PRO A 440 26.93 -12.23 16.03
C PRO A 440 28.03 -11.16 16.14
N LEU A 441 27.64 -9.92 16.43
CA LEU A 441 28.60 -8.82 16.50
C LEU A 441 29.35 -8.78 17.85
N SER A 442 29.01 -9.65 18.81
CA SER A 442 29.61 -9.69 20.15
C SER A 442 29.53 -8.34 20.89
N VAL A 443 28.42 -7.63 20.67
CA VAL A 443 28.05 -6.38 21.35
C VAL A 443 26.61 -6.48 21.83
N GLN A 444 26.26 -5.71 22.85
CA GLN A 444 24.90 -5.66 23.42
C GLN A 444 24.30 -4.26 23.26
N ALA A 445 23.07 -4.20 22.76
CA ALA A 445 22.31 -2.96 22.56
C ALA A 445 21.43 -2.62 23.77
N THR A 446 21.33 -1.34 24.09
CA THR A 446 20.40 -0.78 25.09
C THR A 446 19.79 0.51 24.60
N MET A 447 18.46 0.65 24.74
CA MET A 447 17.69 1.82 24.33
C MET A 447 16.36 1.88 25.09
N SER A 448 15.82 3.07 25.33
CA SER A 448 14.44 3.24 25.82
C SER A 448 13.75 4.44 25.19
N ILE A 449 12.49 4.28 24.82
CA ILE A 449 11.62 5.30 24.25
C ILE A 449 10.42 5.45 25.19
N ALA A 450 10.15 6.66 25.68
CA ALA A 450 8.86 7.00 26.29
C ALA A 450 7.93 7.60 25.23
N ASN A 451 6.66 7.23 25.27
CA ASN A 451 5.64 7.60 24.30
C ASN A 451 4.55 8.46 24.95
N LYS A 452 3.96 9.35 24.17
CA LYS A 452 2.62 9.89 24.38
C LYS A 452 1.67 9.21 23.40
N LEU A 453 0.59 8.64 23.91
CA LEU A 453 -0.46 7.99 23.12
C LEU A 453 -1.69 8.91 23.00
N ARG A 454 -2.39 8.86 21.87
CA ARG A 454 -3.76 9.38 21.72
C ARG A 454 -4.59 8.48 20.81
N THR A 455 -5.87 8.30 21.12
CA THR A 455 -6.82 7.64 20.20
C THR A 455 -7.29 8.63 19.14
N ILE A 456 -7.48 8.14 17.93
CA ILE A 456 -7.83 8.94 16.75
C ILE A 456 -8.87 8.16 15.96
N GLU A 457 -10.02 8.76 15.65
CA GLU A 457 -10.96 8.18 14.69
C GLU A 457 -10.68 8.84 13.34
N SER A 458 -10.05 8.11 12.42
CA SER A 458 -9.92 8.53 11.02
C SER A 458 -10.95 7.80 10.14
N ARG A 459 -11.09 8.19 8.87
CA ARG A 459 -12.23 7.83 8.04
C ARG A 459 -11.82 7.43 6.62
N ASN A 460 -12.19 6.22 6.23
CA ASN A 460 -12.25 5.81 4.82
C ASN A 460 -13.59 6.30 4.24
N VAL A 461 -13.60 6.75 2.98
CA VAL A 461 -14.84 7.08 2.25
C VAL A 461 -15.00 6.07 1.11
N VAL A 462 -16.10 5.32 1.11
CA VAL A 462 -16.35 4.19 0.22
C VAL A 462 -17.72 4.34 -0.43
N ALA A 463 -17.72 4.32 -1.77
CA ALA A 463 -18.93 4.25 -2.58
C ALA A 463 -18.87 3.02 -3.50
N LYS A 464 -20.03 2.55 -3.94
CA LYS A 464 -20.19 1.47 -4.92
C LYS A 464 -21.05 1.91 -6.10
N LEU A 465 -20.68 1.42 -7.27
CA LEU A 465 -21.55 1.36 -8.44
C LEU A 465 -21.93 -0.11 -8.61
N GLU A 466 -23.23 -0.42 -8.60
CA GLU A 466 -23.69 -1.80 -8.76
C GLU A 466 -23.61 -2.20 -10.24
N GLY A 467 -23.06 -3.39 -10.51
CA GLY A 467 -23.00 -3.95 -11.85
C GLY A 467 -24.39 -4.31 -12.38
N SER A 468 -24.58 -4.19 -13.69
CA SER A 468 -25.83 -4.56 -14.36
C SER A 468 -25.97 -6.06 -14.64
N ASP A 469 -24.89 -6.83 -14.54
CA ASP A 469 -24.90 -8.28 -14.74
C ASP A 469 -25.35 -9.00 -13.44
N PRO A 470 -26.50 -9.71 -13.44
CA PRO A 470 -27.03 -10.37 -12.26
C PRO A 470 -26.22 -11.60 -11.83
N ALA A 471 -25.37 -12.17 -12.70
CA ALA A 471 -24.49 -13.28 -12.38
C ALA A 471 -23.16 -12.81 -11.76
N LEU A 472 -22.72 -11.58 -12.08
CA LEU A 472 -21.48 -10.98 -11.56
C LEU A 472 -21.71 -9.91 -10.48
N LYS A 473 -22.96 -9.71 -10.03
CA LYS A 473 -23.35 -8.70 -9.03
C LYS A 473 -22.60 -8.76 -7.69
N ASP A 474 -22.07 -9.94 -7.35
CA ASP A 474 -21.32 -10.23 -6.12
C ASP A 474 -19.79 -10.25 -6.36
N GLU A 475 -19.33 -9.94 -7.59
CA GLU A 475 -17.94 -9.66 -7.91
C GLU A 475 -17.66 -8.15 -7.86
N TYR A 476 -16.53 -7.75 -7.28
CA TYR A 476 -16.19 -6.34 -7.04
C TYR A 476 -14.86 -5.96 -7.70
N VAL A 477 -14.85 -4.82 -8.38
CA VAL A 477 -13.61 -4.14 -8.81
C VAL A 477 -13.34 -2.98 -7.86
N ALA A 478 -12.27 -3.07 -7.08
CA ALA A 478 -11.87 -2.00 -6.16
C ALA A 478 -10.91 -1.02 -6.84
N TYR A 479 -11.30 0.25 -6.90
CA TYR A 479 -10.47 1.39 -7.28
C TYR A 479 -10.32 2.32 -6.07
N SER A 480 -9.10 2.76 -5.76
CA SER A 480 -8.82 3.52 -4.53
C SER A 480 -7.67 4.50 -4.69
N ALA A 481 -7.74 5.58 -3.92
CA ALA A 481 -6.66 6.53 -3.68
C ALA A 481 -6.68 6.94 -2.20
N HIS A 482 -5.53 7.34 -1.67
CA HIS A 482 -5.48 7.95 -0.33
C HIS A 482 -5.78 9.44 -0.45
N TRP A 483 -6.53 10.00 0.51
CA TRP A 483 -6.92 11.42 0.51
C TRP A 483 -6.06 12.26 1.46
N ASP A 484 -5.45 11.63 2.45
CA ASP A 484 -4.67 12.23 3.53
C ASP A 484 -3.32 12.79 3.06
N HIS A 485 -2.76 13.70 3.85
CA HIS A 485 -1.39 14.18 3.67
C HIS A 485 -0.82 14.63 5.03
N LEU A 486 0.38 15.23 5.04
CA LEU A 486 1.17 15.47 6.24
C LEU A 486 0.61 16.52 7.24
N GLY A 487 -0.45 17.25 6.90
CA GLY A 487 -1.04 18.27 7.77
C GLY A 487 -0.22 19.56 7.88
N VAL A 488 -0.17 20.12 9.10
CA VAL A 488 0.63 21.28 9.48
C VAL A 488 1.91 20.82 10.18
N GLY A 489 3.05 21.41 9.83
CA GLY A 489 4.34 21.06 10.40
C GLY A 489 5.29 22.25 10.55
N ALA A 490 6.59 21.97 10.58
CA ALA A 490 7.63 23.00 10.68
C ALA A 490 7.57 23.95 9.46
N PRO A 491 7.60 25.29 9.65
CA PRO A 491 7.51 26.24 8.55
C PRO A 491 8.64 26.07 7.53
N VAL A 492 8.28 25.95 6.25
CA VAL A 492 9.18 25.96 5.09
C VAL A 492 8.92 27.24 4.32
N LYS A 493 9.93 28.13 4.19
CA LYS A 493 9.81 29.42 3.48
C LYS A 493 8.67 30.32 4.01
N GLY A 494 8.30 30.16 5.28
CA GLY A 494 7.23 30.92 5.95
C GLY A 494 5.86 30.25 5.97
N ASP A 495 5.65 29.15 5.23
CA ASP A 495 4.39 28.38 5.27
C ASP A 495 4.56 27.09 6.09
N SER A 496 3.58 26.81 6.96
CA SER A 496 3.54 25.61 7.81
C SER A 496 2.59 24.53 7.30
N ILE A 497 1.75 24.84 6.30
CA ILE A 497 0.76 23.91 5.76
C ILE A 497 1.43 23.06 4.67
N TYR A 498 1.32 21.73 4.80
CA TYR A 498 1.78 20.81 3.77
C TYR A 498 0.60 20.42 2.87
N ASN A 499 0.21 21.34 1.97
CA ASN A 499 -0.98 21.26 1.11
C ASN A 499 -1.12 19.98 0.26
N GLY A 500 0.00 19.33 -0.10
CA GLY A 500 -0.02 18.04 -0.81
C GLY A 500 -0.50 18.08 -2.27
N ALA A 501 -0.53 19.25 -2.92
CA ALA A 501 -0.92 19.40 -4.34
C ALA A 501 -0.04 18.58 -5.30
N ARG A 502 1.21 18.29 -4.88
CA ARG A 502 2.16 17.41 -5.56
C ARG A 502 2.70 16.47 -4.48
N GLY A 503 2.42 15.17 -4.58
CA GLY A 503 2.73 14.15 -3.56
C GLY A 503 4.22 13.80 -3.38
N ARG A 504 5.11 14.80 -3.42
CA ARG A 504 6.52 14.69 -3.01
C ARG A 504 6.72 15.53 -1.76
N SER A 505 7.52 15.01 -0.83
CA SER A 505 7.98 15.70 0.39
C SER A 505 8.39 17.16 0.11
N PRO A 506 8.15 18.12 1.03
CA PRO A 506 8.43 19.54 0.79
C PRO A 506 9.86 19.81 0.28
N ARG A 507 9.96 20.71 -0.70
CA ARG A 507 11.20 21.24 -1.29
C ARG A 507 11.24 22.76 -1.18
#